data_AF-A0A3P8GG85-F1
#
_entry.id   AF-A0A3P8GG85-F1
#
_cell.length_a   1.000
_cell.length_b   1.000
_cell.length_c   1.000
_cell.angle_alpha   90.00
_cell.angle_beta   90.00
_cell.angle_gamma   90.00
#
_symmetry.space_group_name_H-M   'P 1'
#
loop_
_entity.id
_entity.type
_entity.pdbx_description
1 polymer ?
#
loop_
_entity_poly.entity_id
_entity_poly.type
_entity_poly.pdbx_seq_one_letter_code
_entity_poly.pdbx_strand_id
1 'polypeptide(L)'
;MHLGKEYPKGYQYFKKRLHTAFIKNRNITEPEEIRQLIRHGQFVVKELEALYSLRKYRTLRQRYYGRDGEVTVPGLEDPPKCW
;
A
#
# COMPACT_ATOMS: atom_id res chain seq x y z
N MET A 1 -3.57 11.55 3.98
CA MET A 1 -3.35 10.16 3.51
C MET A 1 -4.51 9.69 2.65
N HIS A 2 -4.25 9.20 1.44
CA HIS A 2 -5.24 8.56 0.55
C HIS A 2 -5.35 7.04 0.75
N LEU A 3 -4.82 6.47 1.84
CA LEU A 3 -4.75 5.02 2.09
C LEU A 3 -6.08 4.28 1.91
N GLY A 4 -7.19 4.90 2.31
CA GLY A 4 -8.50 4.28 2.14
C GLY A 4 -9.01 4.28 0.69
N LYS A 5 -8.58 5.24 -0.16
CA LYS A 5 -9.10 5.37 -1.53
C LYS A 5 -8.60 4.28 -2.46
N GLU A 6 -7.37 3.82 -2.23
CA GLU A 6 -6.74 2.79 -3.05
C GLU A 6 -6.96 1.38 -2.55
N TYR A 7 -7.79 1.21 -1.52
CA TYR A 7 -8.12 -0.11 -1.01
C TYR A 7 -8.89 -0.89 -2.09
N PRO A 8 -8.54 -2.17 -2.36
CA PRO A 8 -9.13 -2.94 -3.47
C PRO A 8 -10.67 -3.03 -3.42
N LYS A 9 -11.25 -3.02 -2.23
CA LYS A 9 -12.71 -3.08 -2.00
C LYS A 9 -13.38 -1.69 -1.94
N GLY A 10 -12.62 -0.63 -2.19
CA GLY A 10 -13.08 0.75 -2.17
C GLY A 10 -13.08 1.43 -0.79
N TYR A 11 -13.21 2.76 -0.83
CA TYR A 11 -13.11 3.63 0.34
C TYR A 11 -14.21 3.39 1.39
N GLN A 12 -15.45 3.15 0.94
CA GLN A 12 -16.58 2.96 1.85
C GLN A 12 -16.43 1.70 2.70
N TYR A 13 -15.95 0.60 2.10
CA TYR A 13 -15.67 -0.64 2.82
C TYR A 13 -14.61 -0.43 3.89
N PHE A 14 -13.51 0.25 3.54
CA PHE A 14 -12.44 0.59 4.48
C PHE A 14 -12.94 1.44 5.64
N LYS A 15 -13.67 2.52 5.33
CA LYS A 15 -14.24 3.43 6.34
C LYS A 15 -15.19 2.71 7.30
N LYS A 16 -16.08 1.84 6.77
CA LYS A 16 -17.01 1.05 7.60
C LYS A 16 -16.27 0.15 8.58
N ARG A 17 -15.20 -0.52 8.12
CA ARG A 17 -14.38 -1.41 8.98
C ARG A 17 -13.67 -0.65 10.10
N LEU A 18 -13.08 0.50 9.81
CA LEU A 18 -12.48 1.37 10.82
C LEU A 18 -13.52 1.80 11.85
N HIS A 19 -14.65 2.33 11.37
CA HIS A 19 -15.72 2.80 12.25
C HIS A 19 -16.24 1.69 13.17
N THR A 20 -16.44 0.47 12.66
CA THR A 20 -16.83 -0.68 13.48
C THR A 20 -15.76 -1.03 14.52
N ALA A 21 -14.48 -0.97 14.18
CA ALA A 21 -13.40 -1.25 15.13
C ALA A 21 -13.36 -0.21 16.28
N PHE A 22 -13.50 1.08 15.96
CA PHE A 22 -13.54 2.14 16.98
C PHE A 22 -14.80 2.05 17.85
N ILE A 23 -15.96 1.74 17.28
CA ILE A 23 -17.19 1.55 18.08
C ILE A 23 -17.06 0.39 19.06
N LYS A 24 -16.48 -0.74 18.62
CA LYS A 24 -16.27 -1.90 19.48
C LYS A 24 -15.41 -1.58 20.72
N ASN A 25 -14.44 -0.68 20.55
CA ASN A 25 -13.48 -0.32 21.59
C ASN A 25 -13.89 0.93 22.40
N ARG A 26 -15.11 1.45 22.23
CA ARG A 26 -15.56 2.71 22.84
C ARG A 26 -15.57 2.69 24.38
N ASN A 27 -15.90 1.55 24.97
CA ASN A 27 -16.11 1.43 26.42
C ASN A 27 -14.84 1.07 27.19
N ILE A 28 -13.69 0.97 26.50
CA ILE A 28 -12.41 0.63 27.11
C ILE A 28 -11.90 1.86 27.86
N THR A 29 -11.76 1.74 29.18
CA THR A 29 -11.38 2.85 30.07
C THR A 29 -9.95 2.67 30.61
N GLU A 30 -9.40 1.46 30.51
CA GLU A 30 -8.06 1.15 31.00
C GLU A 30 -6.97 1.79 30.12
N PRO A 31 -6.06 2.59 30.71
CA PRO A 31 -5.09 3.38 29.95
C PRO A 31 -4.06 2.51 29.22
N GLU A 32 -3.74 1.33 29.76
CA GLU A 32 -2.79 0.41 29.15
C GLU A 32 -3.38 -0.26 27.89
N GLU A 33 -4.64 -0.68 27.95
CA GLU A 33 -5.34 -1.25 26.81
C GLU A 33 -5.49 -0.23 25.67
N ILE A 34 -5.78 1.04 26.01
CA ILE A 34 -5.84 2.13 25.03
C ILE A 34 -4.49 2.29 24.31
N ARG A 35 -3.38 2.27 25.05
CA ARG A 35 -2.03 2.35 24.46
C ARG A 35 -1.76 1.19 23.51
N GLN A 36 -2.13 -0.03 23.88
CA GLN A 36 -1.96 -1.20 23.03
C GLN A 36 -2.79 -1.11 21.75
N LEU A 37 -4.04 -0.65 21.83
CA LEU A 37 -4.92 -0.46 20.67
C LEU A 37 -4.42 0.63 19.72
N ILE A 38 -3.89 1.74 20.27
CA ILE A 38 -3.25 2.79 19.47
C ILE A 38 -2.02 2.23 18.76
N ARG A 39 -1.17 1.47 19.45
CA ARG A 39 0.01 0.82 18.86
C ARG A 39 -0.37 -0.14 17.75
N HIS A 40 -1.43 -0.92 17.93
CA HIS A 40 -1.98 -1.79 16.88
C HIS A 40 -2.47 -0.98 15.68
N GLY A 41 -3.18 0.13 15.90
CA GLY A 41 -3.59 1.04 14.82
C GLY A 41 -2.41 1.59 14.02
N GLN A 42 -1.34 2.01 14.70
CA GLN A 42 -0.10 2.50 14.07
C GLN A 42 0.60 1.41 13.26
N PHE A 43 0.58 0.16 13.75
CA PHE A 43 1.14 -0.98 13.01
C PHE A 43 0.40 -1.22 11.69
N VAL A 44 -0.93 -1.24 11.72
CA VAL A 44 -1.76 -1.40 10.50
C VAL A 44 -1.52 -0.29 9.49
N VAL A 45 -1.30 0.95 9.95
CA VAL A 45 -0.96 2.08 9.06
C VAL A 45 0.35 1.80 8.31
N LYS A 46 1.40 1.36 9.01
CA LYS A 46 2.70 1.03 8.40
C LYS A 46 2.61 -0.12 7.41
N GLU A 47 1.81 -1.15 7.70
CA GLU A 47 1.58 -2.25 6.77
C GLU A 47 0.90 -1.78 5.48
N LEU A 48 -0.10 -0.90 5.58
CA LEU A 48 -0.77 -0.36 4.40
C LEU A 48 0.17 0.52 3.56
N GLU A 49 1.02 1.32 4.20
CA GLU A 49 2.06 2.10 3.52
C GLU A 49 3.06 1.21 2.78
N ALA A 50 3.51 0.12 3.42
CA ALA A 50 4.42 -0.85 2.82
C ALA A 50 3.78 -1.60 1.63
N LEU A 51 2.51 -1.98 1.75
CA LEU A 51 1.78 -2.61 0.65
C LEU A 51 1.57 -1.65 -0.52
N TYR A 52 1.27 -0.38 -0.23
CA TYR A 52 1.15 0.65 -1.25
C TYR A 52 2.48 0.90 -1.98
N SER A 53 3.59 1.00 -1.26
CA SER A 53 4.92 1.18 -1.85
C SER A 53 5.32 -0.02 -2.71
N LEU A 54 5.06 -1.25 -2.24
CA LEU A 54 5.31 -2.47 -2.99
C LEU A 54 4.47 -2.54 -4.27
N ARG A 55 3.18 -2.19 -4.20
CA ARG A 55 2.30 -2.14 -5.38
C ARG A 55 2.81 -1.12 -6.40
N LYS A 56 3.19 0.08 -5.95
CA LYS A 56 3.78 1.11 -6.79
C LYS A 56 5.07 0.63 -7.44
N TYR A 57 5.96 -0.01 -6.67
CA TYR A 57 7.20 -0.57 -7.18
C TYR A 57 6.94 -1.67 -8.23
N ARG A 58 6.00 -2.58 -8.01
CA ARG A 58 5.63 -3.62 -9.00
C ARG A 58 5.15 -3.00 -10.31
N THR A 59 4.26 -2.02 -10.24
CA THR A 59 3.76 -1.30 -11.43
C THR A 59 4.89 -0.56 -12.15
N LEU A 60 5.78 0.10 -11.41
CA LEU A 60 6.93 0.80 -11.98
C LEU A 60 7.88 -0.20 -12.65
N ARG A 61 8.25 -1.26 -11.95
CA ARG A 61 9.14 -2.30 -12.47
C ARG A 61 8.61 -2.91 -13.77
N GLN A 62 7.32 -3.23 -13.82
CA GLN A 62 6.69 -3.77 -15.04
C GLN A 62 6.77 -2.80 -16.23
N ARG A 63 6.64 -1.50 -15.98
CA ARG A 63 6.71 -0.48 -17.04
C ARG A 63 8.12 -0.24 -17.57
N TYR A 64 9.13 -0.30 -16.70
CA TYR A 64 10.52 0.02 -17.07
C TYR A 64 11.38 -1.20 -17.46
N TYR A 65 11.05 -2.41 -16.98
CA TYR A 65 11.88 -3.62 -17.20
C TYR A 65 11.21 -4.69 -18.07
N GLY A 66 10.03 -4.42 -18.65
CA GLY A 66 9.34 -5.34 -19.56
C GLY A 66 9.09 -6.74 -18.98
N ARG A 67 8.65 -7.70 -19.80
CA ARG A 67 8.42 -9.09 -19.39
C ARG A 67 9.73 -9.91 -19.35
N ASP A 68 10.80 -9.36 -19.92
CA ASP A 68 12.00 -10.14 -20.29
C ASP A 68 13.29 -9.67 -19.57
N GLY A 69 13.20 -8.70 -18.66
CA GLY A 69 14.36 -8.23 -17.88
C GLY A 69 15.40 -7.45 -18.69
N GLU A 70 15.13 -7.18 -19.97
CA GLU A 70 15.92 -6.24 -20.78
C GLU A 70 15.60 -4.80 -20.38
N VAL A 71 16.66 -4.05 -20.08
CA VAL A 71 16.59 -2.62 -19.75
C VAL A 71 16.49 -1.84 -21.06
N THR A 72 15.28 -1.59 -21.57
CA THR A 72 15.12 -0.62 -22.66
C THR A 72 15.17 0.79 -22.07
N VAL A 73 16.36 1.39 -22.05
CA VAL A 73 16.54 2.79 -21.63
C VAL A 73 15.97 3.69 -22.74
N PRO A 74 14.97 4.54 -22.49
CA PRO A 74 14.50 5.48 -23.51
C PRO A 74 15.64 6.46 -23.86
N GLY A 75 16.15 6.38 -25.10
CA GLY A 75 17.27 7.20 -25.58
C GLY A 75 18.62 6.47 -25.72
N LEU A 76 18.69 5.18 -25.41
CA LEU A 76 19.82 4.31 -25.78
C LEU A 76 19.26 3.16 -26.63
N GLU A 77 18.91 3.46 -27.87
CA GLU A 77 18.51 2.44 -28.83
C GLU A 77 19.78 1.68 -29.24
N ASP A 78 19.85 0.38 -28.92
CA ASP A 78 20.89 -0.45 -29.50
C ASP A 78 20.74 -0.41 -31.03
N PRO A 79 21.84 -0.17 -31.78
CA PRO A 79 21.76 -0.08 -33.23
C PRO A 79 21.14 -1.38 -33.78
N PRO A 80 20.28 -1.28 -34.82
CA PRO A 80 19.63 -2.45 -35.37
C PRO A 80 20.71 -3.49 -35.72
N LYS A 81 20.51 -4.71 -35.23
CA LYS A 81 21.45 -5.82 -35.42
C LYS A 81 21.60 -6.04 -36.92
N CYS A 82 22.75 -5.67 -37.47
CA CYS A 82 23.08 -5.80 -38.89
C CYS A 82 23.27 -7.28 -39.27
N TRP A 83 22.18 -8.01 -39.50
CA TRP A 83 22.15 -9.21 -40.32
C TRP A 83 20.86 -9.24 -41.13
#